data_AF-E8JRZ9-F1
#
_entry.id   AF-E8JRZ9-F1
#
_cell.length_a   1.000
_cell.length_b   1.000
_cell.length_c   1.000
_cell.angle_alpha   90.00
_cell.angle_beta   90.00
_cell.angle_gamma   90.00
#
_symmetry.space_group_name_H-M   'P 1'
#
loop_
_entity.id
_entity.type
_entity.pdbx_description
1 polymer ?
#
loop_
_entity_poly.entity_id
_entity_poly.type
_entity_poly.pdbx_seq_one_letter_code
_entity_poly.pdbx_strand_id
1 'polypeptide(L)'
;MLLEILALPRSSYYYHIKQLKQVDKNKVLKAKIKMIYDEHKGNYGYRRIALEIRKQGFLVNHKKVQRLMKRMNLAGRIRRKRKYSSYKGEIGKKADNLIQVTKVGNINTCFIMTFSIKKEFVHPCPVREIAQIIA
;
A
#
# COMPACT_ATOMS: atom_id res chain seq x y z
N MET A 1 -19.79 -36.12 29.25
CA MET A 1 -19.79 -35.10 30.33
C MET A 1 -19.20 -33.78 29.86
N LEU A 2 -17.87 -33.58 29.72
CA LEU A 2 -17.32 -32.24 29.39
C LEU A 2 -17.68 -31.70 27.98
N LEU A 3 -17.67 -32.56 26.95
CA LEU A 3 -17.99 -32.19 25.56
C LEU A 3 -19.48 -31.88 25.34
N GLU A 4 -20.36 -32.53 26.10
CA GLU A 4 -21.82 -32.33 26.03
C GLU A 4 -22.22 -30.97 26.62
N ILE A 5 -21.57 -30.56 27.71
CA ILE A 5 -21.77 -29.23 28.34
C ILE A 5 -21.37 -28.11 27.36
N LEU A 6 -20.32 -28.32 26.56
CA LEU A 6 -19.84 -27.38 25.54
C LEU A 6 -20.61 -27.49 24.21
N ALA A 7 -21.64 -28.33 24.14
CA ALA A 7 -22.42 -28.62 22.94
C ALA A 7 -21.57 -28.94 21.69
N LEU A 8 -20.42 -29.60 21.88
CA LEU A 8 -19.48 -29.94 20.80
C LEU A 8 -19.58 -31.43 20.43
N PRO A 9 -19.79 -31.77 19.14
CA PRO A 9 -19.79 -33.15 18.73
C PRO A 9 -18.40 -33.77 18.87
N ARG A 10 -18.37 -35.02 19.36
CA ARG A 10 -17.14 -35.77 19.64
C ARG A 10 -16.24 -35.87 18.40
N SER A 11 -16.83 -36.02 17.21
CA SER A 11 -16.12 -36.07 15.93
C SER A 11 -15.30 -34.80 15.65
N SER A 12 -15.88 -33.62 15.85
CA SER A 12 -15.18 -32.34 15.67
C SER A 12 -14.00 -32.21 16.62
N TYR A 13 -14.17 -32.59 17.88
CA TYR A 13 -13.09 -32.53 18.87
C TYR A 13 -11.88 -33.39 18.47
N TYR A 14 -12.10 -34.66 18.14
CA TYR A 14 -10.99 -35.55 17.77
C TYR A 14 -10.39 -35.19 16.40
N TYR A 15 -11.17 -34.61 15.48
CA TYR A 15 -10.65 -34.06 14.24
C TYR A 15 -9.63 -32.94 14.49
N HIS A 16 -9.97 -31.99 15.39
CA HIS A 16 -9.06 -30.91 15.75
C HIS A 16 -7.83 -31.41 16.51
N ILE A 17 -7.97 -32.35 17.46
CA ILE A 17 -6.81 -32.97 18.13
C ILE A 17 -5.89 -33.65 17.13
N LYS A 18 -6.44 -34.38 16.16
CA LYS A 18 -5.65 -35.04 15.12
C LYS A 18 -4.88 -34.02 14.28
N GLN A 19 -5.49 -32.89 13.93
CA GLN A 19 -4.79 -31.81 13.24
C GLN A 19 -3.70 -31.15 14.09
N LEU A 20 -3.96 -30.89 15.38
CA LEU A 20 -2.98 -30.27 16.28
C LEU A 20 -1.75 -31.15 16.52
N LYS A 21 -1.92 -32.49 16.52
CA LYS A 21 -0.83 -33.45 16.64
C LYS A 21 0.06 -33.56 15.39
N GLN A 22 -0.34 -32.98 14.26
CA GLN A 22 0.47 -33.04 13.04
C GLN A 22 1.76 -32.21 13.21
N VAL A 23 2.90 -32.84 12.94
CA VAL A 23 4.20 -32.18 13.03
C VAL A 23 4.35 -31.14 11.93
N ASP A 24 4.74 -29.94 12.34
CA ASP A 24 4.98 -28.80 11.46
C ASP A 24 6.22 -29.04 10.56
N LYS A 25 6.01 -29.54 9.34
CA LYS A 25 7.08 -29.79 8.34
C LYS A 25 7.96 -28.56 8.07
N ASN A 26 7.43 -27.36 8.29
CA ASN A 26 8.12 -26.09 8.02
C ASN A 26 8.76 -25.47 9.27
N LYS A 27 8.86 -26.19 10.40
CA LYS A 27 9.38 -25.65 11.68
C LYS A 27 10.77 -25.02 11.53
N VAL A 28 11.68 -25.71 10.85
CA VAL A 28 13.05 -25.22 10.59
C VAL A 28 13.04 -23.92 9.79
N LEU A 29 12.24 -23.85 8.73
CA LEU A 29 12.14 -22.66 7.88
C LEU A 29 11.49 -21.48 8.63
N LYS A 30 10.47 -21.74 9.47
CA LYS A 30 9.86 -20.72 10.33
C LYS A 30 10.87 -20.13 11.32
N ALA A 31 11.70 -20.97 11.93
CA ALA A 31 12.74 -20.53 12.85
C ALA A 31 13.77 -19.62 12.15
N LYS A 32 14.25 -20.00 10.96
CA LYS A 32 15.18 -19.16 10.17
C LYS A 32 14.57 -17.83 9.75
N ILE A 33 13.33 -17.83 9.29
CA ILE A 33 12.60 -16.59 8.95
C ILE A 33 12.55 -15.67 10.17
N LYS A 34 12.27 -16.21 11.35
CA LYS A 34 12.21 -15.43 12.60
C LYS A 34 13.58 -14.85 12.96
N MET A 35 14.63 -15.65 12.90
CA MET A 35 16.01 -15.19 13.17
C MET A 35 16.42 -14.01 12.28
N ILE A 36 16.25 -14.14 10.96
CA ILE A 36 16.60 -13.08 10.00
C ILE A 36 15.71 -11.84 10.23
N TYR A 37 14.44 -12.03 10.57
CA TYR A 37 13.53 -10.93 10.86
C TYR A 37 13.97 -10.13 12.09
N ASP A 38 14.37 -10.83 13.16
CA ASP A 38 14.81 -10.25 14.42
C ASP A 38 16.17 -9.54 14.26
N GLU A 39 17.11 -10.15 13.54
CA GLU A 39 18.42 -9.57 13.19
C GLU A 39 18.27 -8.20 12.50
N HIS A 40 17.30 -8.08 11.58
CA HIS A 40 17.03 -6.85 10.85
C HIS A 40 15.97 -5.95 11.52
N LYS A 41 15.67 -6.16 12.81
CA LYS A 41 14.74 -5.35 13.61
C LYS A 41 13.36 -5.17 12.96
N GLY A 42 12.87 -6.19 12.26
CA GLY A 42 11.58 -6.18 11.58
C GLY A 42 11.45 -5.26 10.36
N ASN A 43 12.55 -4.70 9.86
CA ASN A 43 12.54 -3.87 8.65
C ASN A 43 12.43 -4.70 7.36
N TYR A 44 12.79 -5.97 7.41
CA TYR A 44 12.82 -6.83 6.24
C TYR A 44 11.44 -7.46 5.99
N GLY A 45 10.94 -7.28 4.76
CA GLY A 45 9.77 -8.00 4.26
C GLY A 45 10.14 -9.33 3.62
N TYR A 46 9.12 -10.09 3.21
CA TYR A 46 9.29 -11.43 2.63
C TYR A 46 10.24 -11.50 1.43
N ARG A 47 10.31 -10.43 0.61
CA ARG A 47 11.22 -10.37 -0.55
C ARG A 47 12.69 -10.39 -0.12
N ARG A 48 13.06 -9.57 0.88
CA ARG A 48 14.42 -9.50 1.41
C ARG A 48 14.80 -10.75 2.18
N ILE A 49 13.88 -11.25 3.01
CA ILE A 49 14.08 -12.50 3.76
C ILE A 49 14.28 -13.68 2.81
N ALA A 50 13.50 -13.77 1.72
CA ALA A 50 13.70 -14.84 0.72
C ALA A 50 15.09 -14.77 0.04
N LEU A 51 15.64 -13.57 -0.14
CA LEU A 51 16.99 -13.39 -0.68
C LEU A 51 18.05 -13.87 0.32
N GLU A 52 17.95 -13.48 1.59
CA GLU A 52 18.88 -13.92 2.65
C GLU A 52 18.84 -15.45 2.85
N ILE A 53 17.65 -16.04 2.85
CA ILE A 53 17.48 -17.50 2.91
C ILE A 53 18.18 -18.19 1.73
N ARG A 54 18.08 -17.62 0.52
CA ARG A 54 18.78 -18.15 -0.66
C ARG A 54 20.30 -18.02 -0.56
N LYS A 55 20.81 -16.91 -0.01
CA LYS A 55 22.24 -16.72 0.25
C LYS A 55 22.79 -17.78 1.23
N GLN A 56 21.98 -18.18 2.20
CA GLN A 56 22.31 -19.27 3.14
C GLN A 56 22.18 -20.68 2.54
N GLY A 57 21.94 -20.82 1.23
CA GLY A 57 21.86 -22.11 0.53
C GLY A 57 20.47 -22.77 0.51
N PHE A 58 19.43 -22.10 1.00
CA PHE A 58 18.07 -22.68 1.00
C PHE A 58 17.33 -22.27 -0.27
N LEU A 59 17.06 -23.24 -1.15
CA LEU A 59 16.27 -23.02 -2.35
C LEU A 59 14.77 -22.94 -2.01
N VAL A 60 14.33 -21.77 -1.55
CA VAL A 60 12.93 -21.51 -1.19
C VAL A 60 12.32 -20.47 -2.14
N ASN A 61 11.09 -20.73 -2.57
CA ASN A 61 10.30 -19.77 -3.33
C ASN A 61 9.78 -18.64 -2.41
N HIS A 62 9.89 -17.39 -2.83
CA HIS A 62 9.41 -16.21 -2.09
C HIS A 62 7.92 -16.31 -1.71
N LYS A 63 7.07 -16.97 -2.53
CA LYS A 63 5.65 -17.21 -2.21
C LYS A 63 5.47 -18.09 -0.96
N LYS A 64 6.39 -19.03 -0.73
CA LYS A 64 6.36 -19.90 0.47
C LYS A 64 6.74 -19.10 1.70
N VAL A 65 7.79 -18.29 1.62
CA VAL A 65 8.20 -17.37 2.69
C VAL A 65 7.06 -16.41 3.05
N GLN A 66 6.43 -15.80 2.05
CA GLN A 66 5.31 -14.88 2.27
C GLN A 66 4.13 -15.54 3.01
N ARG A 67 3.76 -16.77 2.61
CA ARG A 67 2.68 -17.53 3.28
C ARG A 67 3.03 -17.85 4.74
N LEU A 68 4.27 -18.25 5.01
CA LEU A 68 4.73 -18.56 6.37
C LEU A 68 4.78 -17.31 7.25
N MET A 69 5.32 -16.20 6.74
CA MET A 69 5.31 -14.91 7.45
C MET A 69 3.89 -14.48 7.79
N LYS A 70 2.93 -14.59 6.85
CA LYS A 70 1.52 -14.25 7.11
C LYS A 70 0.92 -15.12 8.21
N ARG A 71 1.20 -16.43 8.24
CA ARG A 71 0.74 -17.34 9.31
C ARG A 71 1.34 -17.00 10.68
N MET A 72 2.54 -16.43 10.70
CA MET A 72 3.24 -16.00 11.91
C MET A 72 2.94 -14.53 12.27
N ASN A 73 2.08 -13.85 11.52
CA ASN A 73 1.78 -12.42 11.65
C ASN A 73 3.04 -11.52 11.58
N LEU A 74 4.08 -11.95 10.86
CA LEU A 74 5.28 -11.16 10.62
C LEU A 74 5.12 -10.31 9.36
N ALA A 75 5.32 -9.00 9.48
CA ALA A 75 5.30 -8.07 8.37
C ALA A 75 6.50 -7.13 8.46
N GLY A 76 7.07 -6.79 7.30
CA GLY A 76 8.12 -5.78 7.23
C GLY A 76 7.53 -4.38 7.47
N ARG A 77 8.26 -3.53 8.20
CA ARG A 77 7.85 -2.13 8.41
C ARG A 77 7.90 -1.35 7.09
N ILE A 78 6.74 -0.97 6.56
CA ILE A 78 6.63 -0.13 5.35
C ILE A 78 6.48 1.33 5.78
N ARG A 79 7.44 2.18 5.42
CA ARG A 79 7.28 3.64 5.53
C ARG A 79 6.30 4.12 4.47
N ARG A 80 5.14 4.62 4.88
CA ARG A 80 4.23 5.32 3.96
C ARG A 80 4.93 6.58 3.45
N LYS A 81 5.21 6.66 2.15
CA LYS A 81 5.66 7.90 1.52
C LYS A 81 4.46 8.84 1.44
N ARG A 82 4.59 10.05 2.00
CA ARG A 82 3.61 11.11 1.72
C ARG A 82 3.77 11.50 0.26
N LYS A 83 2.64 11.66 -0.45
CA LYS A 83 2.66 12.31 -1.77
C LYS A 83 3.05 13.77 -1.56
N TYR A 84 3.96 14.27 -2.39
CA TYR A 84 4.30 15.68 -2.40
C TYR A 84 3.06 16.49 -2.81
N SER A 85 2.75 17.54 -2.07
CA SER A 85 1.73 18.53 -2.41
C SER A 85 2.43 19.88 -2.56
N SER A 86 2.46 20.42 -3.78
CA SER A 86 2.95 21.78 -4.05
C SER A 86 1.95 22.86 -3.63
N TYR A 87 0.70 22.46 -3.37
CA TYR A 87 -0.35 23.35 -2.92
C TYR A 87 -0.06 23.83 -1.50
N LYS A 88 0.28 25.12 -1.38
CA LYS A 88 0.60 25.80 -0.11
C LYS A 88 -0.64 26.40 0.58
N GLY A 89 -1.85 26.12 0.09
CA GLY A 89 -3.10 26.77 0.48
C GLY A 89 -3.60 27.75 -0.61
N GLU A 90 -4.70 28.44 -0.34
CA GLU A 90 -5.16 29.56 -1.20
C GLU A 90 -4.28 30.78 -0.91
N ILE A 91 -3.31 31.04 -1.79
CA ILE A 91 -2.50 32.25 -1.72
C ILE A 91 -3.17 33.30 -2.62
N GLY A 92 -3.75 34.33 -2.01
CA GLY A 92 -4.43 35.45 -2.69
C GLY A 92 -5.96 35.36 -2.69
N LYS A 93 -6.62 36.45 -3.11
CA LYS A 93 -8.07 36.48 -3.32
C LYS A 93 -8.41 35.79 -4.64
N LYS A 94 -9.03 34.61 -4.56
CA LYS A 94 -9.56 33.92 -5.73
C LYS A 94 -10.82 34.66 -6.20
N ALA A 95 -10.89 34.99 -7.49
CA ALA A 95 -12.11 35.54 -8.06
C ALA A 95 -13.22 34.48 -7.99
N ASP A 96 -14.46 34.93 -7.75
CA ASP A 96 -15.60 34.04 -7.66
C ASP A 96 -15.78 33.29 -8.99
N ASN A 97 -15.99 31.97 -8.90
CA ASN A 97 -16.32 31.16 -10.07
C ASN A 97 -17.73 31.52 -10.53
N LEU A 98 -17.83 32.46 -11.48
CA LEU A 98 -19.10 32.86 -12.11
C LEU A 98 -19.64 31.81 -13.09
N ILE A 99 -18.89 30.73 -13.33
CA ILE A 99 -19.37 29.58 -14.11
C ILE A 99 -20.25 28.74 -13.19
N GLN A 100 -21.55 29.03 -13.19
CA GLN A 100 -22.55 28.10 -12.67
C GLN A 100 -22.51 26.86 -13.56
N VAL A 101 -21.95 25.77 -13.03
CA VAL A 101 -21.97 24.47 -13.70
C VAL A 101 -23.42 24.01 -13.75
N THR A 102 -24.15 24.40 -14.79
CA THR A 102 -25.40 23.74 -15.14
C THR A 102 -25.07 22.26 -15.37
N LYS A 103 -25.84 21.41 -14.68
CA LYS A 103 -25.68 19.95 -14.68
C LYS A 103 -25.37 19.44 -16.09
N VAL A 104 -24.33 18.62 -16.19
CA VAL A 104 -23.88 17.94 -17.41
C VAL A 104 -25.08 17.31 -18.14
N GLY A 105 -25.50 17.95 -19.23
CA GLY A 105 -26.39 17.39 -20.23
C GLY A 105 -25.60 17.18 -21.52
N ASN A 106 -25.27 15.92 -21.81
CA ASN A 106 -24.74 15.32 -23.04
C ASN A 106 -23.55 15.97 -23.80
N ILE A 107 -22.62 15.11 -24.21
CA ILE A 107 -21.23 15.41 -24.62
C ILE A 107 -21.07 16.02 -26.03
N ASN A 108 -22.12 16.29 -26.82
CA ASN A 108 -21.95 16.40 -28.28
C ASN A 108 -22.42 17.70 -28.97
N THR A 109 -22.21 18.88 -28.40
CA THR A 109 -22.41 20.13 -29.19
C THR A 109 -21.41 21.23 -28.80
N CYS A 110 -20.23 21.23 -29.42
CA CYS A 110 -19.37 22.41 -29.48
C CYS A 110 -19.89 23.35 -30.58
N PHE A 111 -20.71 24.34 -30.22
CA PHE A 111 -20.97 25.48 -31.11
C PHE A 111 -20.02 26.63 -30.75
N ILE A 112 -19.21 26.98 -31.75
CA ILE A 112 -18.33 28.14 -31.80
C ILE A 112 -19.19 29.39 -31.58
N MET A 113 -18.94 30.19 -30.55
CA MET A 113 -19.21 31.62 -30.59
C MET A 113 -18.14 32.38 -29.80
N THR A 114 -17.41 33.20 -30.54
CA THR A 114 -16.49 34.24 -30.08
C THR A 114 -17.16 35.13 -29.03
N PHE A 115 -16.51 35.36 -27.89
CA PHE A 115 -16.91 36.43 -26.98
C PHE A 115 -15.75 37.40 -26.76
N SER A 116 -16.00 38.67 -27.10
CA SER A 116 -15.05 39.77 -27.04
C SER A 116 -14.78 40.13 -25.57
N ILE A 117 -13.54 39.97 -25.12
CA ILE A 117 -13.10 40.45 -23.81
C ILE A 117 -12.76 41.94 -23.95
N LYS A 118 -13.58 42.79 -23.32
CA LYS A 118 -13.19 44.18 -23.03
C LYS A 118 -11.90 44.15 -22.21
N LYS A 119 -10.83 44.70 -22.80
CA LYS A 119 -9.59 45.20 -22.19
C LYS A 119 -9.38 44.83 -20.72
N GLU A 120 -8.64 43.76 -20.47
CA GLU A 120 -7.62 43.66 -19.41
C GLU A 120 -6.78 42.41 -19.65
N PHE A 121 -5.50 42.58 -19.96
CA PHE A 121 -4.54 41.50 -20.05
C PHE A 121 -4.19 41.05 -18.63
N VAL A 122 -4.83 39.98 -18.14
CA VAL A 122 -4.40 39.32 -16.91
C VAL A 122 -3.46 38.18 -17.31
N HIS A 123 -2.17 38.33 -17.00
CA HIS A 123 -1.18 37.31 -17.29
C HIS A 123 -1.41 36.07 -16.42
N PRO A 124 -1.57 34.85 -16.99
CA PRO A 124 -1.37 33.63 -16.23
C PRO A 124 0.12 33.57 -15.88
N CYS A 125 0.42 33.62 -14.59
CA CYS A 125 1.78 33.59 -14.05
C CYS A 125 2.63 32.49 -14.74
N PRO A 126 3.80 32.83 -15.30
CA PRO A 126 4.56 31.90 -16.12
C PRO A 126 5.17 30.81 -15.25
N VAL A 127 4.90 29.57 -15.62
CA VAL A 127 5.71 28.44 -15.18
C VAL A 127 7.06 28.58 -15.88
N ARG A 128 8.15 28.62 -15.10
CA ARG A 128 9.57 28.44 -15.47
C ARG A 128 10.41 29.72 -15.64
N GLU A 129 11.25 29.99 -14.65
CA GLU A 129 12.64 30.34 -14.91
C GLU A 129 13.54 29.38 -14.11
N ILE A 130 14.08 28.40 -14.83
CA ILE A 130 15.31 27.70 -14.47
C ILE A 130 16.33 28.25 -15.45
N ALA A 131 17.16 29.22 -15.02
CA ALA A 131 18.52 29.50 -15.51
C ALA A 131 18.91 30.96 -15.18
N GLN A 132 19.62 31.15 -14.08
CA GLN A 132 20.77 32.08 -13.96
C GLN A 132 21.24 32.13 -12.49
N ILE A 133 21.97 31.09 -12.09
CA ILE A 133 23.05 31.20 -11.12
C ILE A 133 24.20 30.42 -11.75
N ILE A 134 25.08 31.15 -12.44
CA ILE A 134 26.53 30.95 -12.68
C ILE A 134 26.91 32.06 -13.67
N ALA A 135 27.39 33.18 -13.12
CA ALA A 135 28.40 34.10 -13.62
C ALA A 135 28.60 35.17 -12.54
#